data_AF-A0A940CWF4-F1
#
_entry.id   AF-A0A940CWF4-F1
#
_cell.length_a   1.000
_cell.length_b   1.000
_cell.length_c   1.000
_cell.angle_alpha   90.00
_cell.angle_beta   90.00
_cell.angle_gamma   90.00
#
_symmetry.space_group_name_H-M   'P 1'
#
loop_
_entity.id
_entity.type
_entity.pdbx_description
1 polymer ?
#
loop_
_entity_poly.entity_id
_entity_poly.type
_entity_poly.pdbx_seq_one_letter_code
_entity_poly.pdbx_strand_id
1 'polypeptide(L)'
;MLIDVVGIILSVLLSFLMILKSKNIYEKLIPLLSISTKISLLIILVSFFYNLPYIFEVGIFYLLLSIGGSFIIASFVSRSDI
;
A
#
# COMPACT_ATOMS: atom_id res chain seq x y z
N MET A 1 7.65 18.58 -5.00
CA MET A 1 6.37 18.55 -4.25
C MET A 1 5.19 18.09 -5.10
N LEU A 2 4.66 18.91 -6.02
CA LEU A 2 3.56 18.49 -6.90
C LEU A 2 3.97 17.31 -7.81
N ILE A 3 5.23 17.33 -8.25
CA ILE A 3 5.89 16.23 -8.97
C ILE A 3 5.93 14.95 -8.14
N ASP A 4 6.13 15.04 -6.82
CA ASP A 4 6.22 13.86 -5.94
C ASP A 4 4.85 13.22 -5.78
N VAL A 5 3.80 14.02 -5.56
CA VAL A 5 2.41 13.55 -5.48
C VAL A 5 1.97 12.92 -6.80
N VAL A 6 2.26 13.57 -7.93
CA VAL A 6 1.96 13.05 -9.27
C VAL A 6 2.70 11.74 -9.54
N GLY A 7 3.99 11.67 -9.16
CA GLY A 7 4.81 10.47 -9.26
C GLY A 7 4.24 9.30 -8.45
N ILE A 8 3.79 9.56 -7.21
CA ILE A 8 3.17 8.54 -6.38
C ILE A 8 1.85 8.06 -7.02
N ILE A 9 0.99 8.96 -7.50
CA ILE A 9 -0.28 8.60 -8.16
C ILE A 9 -0.03 7.72 -9.40
N LEU A 10 0.92 8.12 -10.27
CA LEU A 10 1.34 7.31 -11.42
C LEU A 10 1.83 5.93 -11.01
N SER A 11 2.63 5.86 -9.94
CA SER A 11 3.14 4.59 -9.43
C SER A 11 2.03 3.70 -8.84
N VAL A 12 0.95 4.27 -8.28
CA VAL A 12 -0.23 3.53 -7.80
C VAL A 12 -0.97 2.92 -8.98
N LEU A 13 -1.17 3.69 -10.06
CA LEU A 13 -1.82 3.21 -11.29
C LEU A 13 -1.04 2.03 -11.91
N LEU A 14 0.29 2.13 -11.97
CA LEU A 14 1.14 1.04 -12.44
C LEU A 14 1.00 -0.24 -11.60
N SER A 15 0.95 -0.11 -10.27
CA SER A 15 0.71 -1.25 -9.38
C SER A 15 -0.69 -1.85 -9.58
N PHE A 16 -1.69 -1.03 -9.90
CA PHE A 16 -3.03 -1.51 -10.22
C PHE A 16 -3.05 -2.36 -11.50
N LEU A 17 -2.33 -1.92 -12.54
CA LEU A 17 -2.16 -2.71 -13.77
C LEU A 17 -1.43 -4.04 -13.50
N MET A 18 -0.45 -4.06 -12.59
CA MET A 18 0.20 -5.30 -12.18
C MET A 18 -0.77 -6.29 -11.53
N ILE A 19 -1.69 -5.84 -10.66
CA ILE A 19 -2.69 -6.72 -10.04
C ILE A 19 -3.55 -7.42 -11.10
N LEU A 20 -3.96 -6.68 -12.14
CA LEU A 20 -4.80 -7.22 -13.22
C LEU A 20 -4.05 -8.26 -14.07
N LYS A 21 -2.73 -8.12 -14.21
CA LYS A 21 -1.88 -9.04 -14.99
C LYS A 21 -1.48 -10.29 -14.19
N SER A 22 -1.34 -10.19 -12.87
CA SER A 22 -0.95 -11.30 -12.01
C SER A 22 -1.99 -12.41 -12.03
N LYS A 23 -1.55 -13.66 -12.23
CA LYS A 23 -2.45 -14.84 -12.23
C LYS A 23 -2.56 -15.44 -10.84
N ASN A 24 -1.44 -15.50 -10.12
CA ASN A 24 -1.37 -16.13 -8.80
C ASN A 24 -1.76 -15.16 -7.68
N ILE A 25 -2.33 -15.70 -6.59
CA ILE A 25 -2.71 -14.90 -5.41
C ILE A 25 -1.46 -14.29 -4.75
N TYR A 26 -0.37 -15.06 -4.66
CA TYR A 26 0.92 -14.57 -4.15
C TYR A 26 1.49 -13.41 -4.99
N GLU A 27 1.36 -13.48 -6.33
CA GLU A 27 1.77 -12.41 -7.24
C GLU A 27 0.88 -11.17 -7.15
N LYS A 28 -0.36 -11.31 -6.69
CA LYS A 28 -1.29 -10.18 -6.45
C LYS A 28 -1.01 -9.50 -5.12
N LEU A 29 -0.51 -10.22 -4.11
CA LEU A 29 -0.18 -9.67 -2.80
C LEU A 29 0.92 -8.60 -2.86
N ILE A 30 1.94 -8.79 -3.70
CA ILE A 30 3.05 -7.84 -3.85
C ILE A 30 2.59 -6.45 -4.31
N PRO A 31 1.87 -6.31 -5.45
CA PRO A 31 1.38 -5.01 -5.89
C PRO A 31 0.30 -4.46 -4.95
N LEU A 32 -0.46 -5.31 -4.25
CA LEU A 32 -1.42 -4.85 -3.22
C LEU A 32 -0.71 -4.16 -2.06
N LEU A 33 0.34 -4.79 -1.51
CA LEU A 33 1.22 -4.19 -0.50
C LEU A 33 1.84 -2.89 -0.99
N SER A 34 2.33 -2.88 -2.24
CA SER A 34 2.91 -1.67 -2.85
C SER A 34 1.91 -0.51 -2.93
N ILE A 35 0.64 -0.78 -3.25
CA ILE A 35 -0.41 0.25 -3.26
C ILE A 35 -0.63 0.78 -1.84
N SER A 36 -0.77 -0.09 -0.86
CA SER A 36 -0.99 0.32 0.53
C SER A 36 0.17 1.16 1.08
N THR A 37 1.43 0.81 0.79
CA THR A 37 2.58 1.63 1.23
C THR A 37 2.59 3.00 0.55
N LYS A 38 2.25 3.09 -0.74
CA LYS A 38 2.12 4.37 -1.46
C LYS A 38 1.00 5.25 -0.90
N ILE A 39 -0.13 4.65 -0.51
CA ILE A 39 -1.23 5.37 0.14
C ILE A 39 -0.79 5.90 1.52
N SER A 40 -0.08 5.09 2.32
CA SER A 40 0.49 5.54 3.60
C SER A 40 1.44 6.73 3.39
N LEU A 41 2.32 6.66 2.38
CA LEU A 41 3.23 7.76 2.03
C LEU A 41 2.47 9.03 1.63
N LEU A 42 1.37 8.92 0.89
CA LEU A 42 0.51 10.08 0.57
C LEU A 42 -0.10 10.69 1.84
N ILE A 43 -0.60 9.87 2.76
CA ILE A 43 -1.15 10.34 4.04
C ILE A 43 -0.09 11.09 4.85
N ILE A 44 1.13 10.54 4.93
CA ILE A 44 2.26 11.16 5.63
C ILE A 44 2.64 12.48 4.96
N LEU A 45 2.75 12.51 3.63
CA LEU A 45 3.04 13.75 2.88
C LEU A 45 1.99 14.83 3.14
N VAL A 46 0.70 14.47 3.10
CA VAL A 46 -0.40 15.39 3.41
C VAL A 46 -0.29 15.91 4.83
N SER A 47 0.04 15.05 5.80
CA SER A 47 0.28 15.46 7.18
C SER A 47 1.34 16.55 7.30
N PHE A 48 2.45 16.43 6.56
CA PHE A 48 3.50 17.43 6.53
C PHE A 48 3.04 18.74 5.88
N PHE A 49 2.22 18.69 4.82
CA PHE A 49 1.75 19.91 4.15
C PHE A 49 0.79 20.75 4.98
N TYR A 50 -0.10 20.10 5.73
CA TYR A 50 -1.09 20.79 6.53
C TYR A 50 -0.69 20.97 8.00
N ASN A 51 0.50 20.49 8.40
CA ASN A 51 0.97 20.49 9.80
C ASN A 51 -0.04 19.83 10.76
N LEU A 52 -0.59 18.68 10.36
CA LEU A 52 -1.62 17.96 11.11
C LEU A 52 -1.02 16.69 11.73
N PRO A 53 -0.43 16.74 12.94
CA PRO A 53 0.34 15.63 13.51
C PRO A 53 -0.47 14.34 13.68
N TYR A 54 -1.79 14.44 13.87
CA TYR A 54 -2.67 13.28 13.96
C TYR A 54 -2.77 12.48 12.65
N ILE A 55 -2.60 13.13 11.48
CA ILE A 55 -2.64 12.46 10.17
C ILE A 55 -1.39 11.60 9.97
N PHE A 56 -0.24 12.05 10.49
CA PHE A 56 0.99 11.29 10.47
C PHE A 56 0.82 9.94 11.18
N GLU A 57 0.23 9.95 12.38
CA GLU A 57 -0.07 8.73 13.13
C GLU A 57 -0.99 7.80 12.34
N VAL A 58 -2.04 8.33 11.71
CA VAL A 58 -2.94 7.55 10.83
C VAL A 58 -2.16 6.90 9.69
N GLY A 59 -1.21 7.62 9.08
CA GLY A 59 -0.35 7.10 8.01
C GLY A 59 0.51 5.92 8.48
N ILE A 60 1.07 6.00 9.69
CA ILE A 60 1.84 4.92 10.30
C ILE A 60 0.94 3.71 10.62
N PHE A 61 -0.20 3.94 11.27
CA PHE A 61 -1.14 2.86 11.59
C PHE A 61 -1.63 2.13 10.33
N TYR A 62 -1.90 2.87 9.25
CA TYR A 62 -2.29 2.30 7.97
C TYR A 62 -1.18 1.39 7.40
N LEU A 63 0.09 1.79 7.52
CA LEU A 63 1.22 0.96 7.09
C LEU A 63 1.35 -0.32 7.90
N LEU A 64 1.22 -0.24 9.23
CA LEU A 64 1.26 -1.40 10.11
C LEU A 64 0.12 -2.38 9.82
N LEU A 65 -1.10 -1.87 9.62
CA LEU A 65 -2.26 -2.67 9.25
C LEU A 65 -2.09 -3.33 7.88
N SER A 66 -1.48 -2.64 6.92
CA SER A 66 -1.17 -3.21 5.61
C SER A 66 -0.22 -4.39 5.71
N ILE A 67 0.86 -4.26 6.47
CA ILE A 67 1.83 -5.35 6.70
C ILE A 67 1.13 -6.51 7.40
N GLY A 68 0.42 -6.25 8.50
CA GLY A 68 -0.30 -7.29 9.24
C GLY A 68 -1.35 -8.02 8.39
N GLY A 69 -2.17 -7.27 7.66
CA GLY A 69 -3.19 -7.82 6.77
C GLY A 69 -2.60 -8.69 5.66
N SER A 70 -1.51 -8.23 5.02
CA SER A 70 -0.83 -9.02 4.00
C SER A 70 -0.24 -10.33 4.54
N PHE A 71 0.29 -10.31 5.78
CA PHE A 71 0.82 -11.50 6.43
C PHE A 71 -0.28 -12.52 6.75
N ILE A 72 -1.45 -12.04 7.20
CA ILE A 72 -2.62 -12.88 7.45
C ILE A 72 -3.10 -13.54 6.16
N ILE A 73 -3.23 -12.77 5.08
CA ILE A 73 -3.66 -13.29 3.78
C ILE A 73 -2.64 -14.32 3.26
N ALA A 74 -1.35 -14.02 3.29
CA ALA A 74 -0.31 -14.95 2.88
C ALA A 74 -0.33 -16.25 3.69
N SER A 75 -0.52 -16.17 5.01
CA SER A 75 -0.61 -17.33 5.89
C SER A 75 -1.86 -18.17 5.63
N PHE A 76 -2.99 -17.52 5.32
CA PHE A 76 -4.23 -18.21 4.98
C PHE A 76 -4.11 -18.98 3.67
N VAL A 77 -3.60 -18.32 2.62
CA VAL A 77 -3.41 -18.95 1.30
C VAL A 77 -2.41 -20.10 1.39
N SER A 78 -1.31 -19.93 2.14
CA SER A 78 -0.32 -20.99 2.35
C SER A 78 -0.87 -22.21 3.07
N ARG A 79 -1.91 -22.06 3.91
CA ARG A 79 -2.56 -23.20 4.59
C ARG A 79 -3.63 -23.86 3.73
N SER A 80 -4.23 -23.14 2.78
CA SER A 80 -5.21 -23.72 1.85
C SER A 80 -4.57 -24.51 0.70
N ASP A 81 -3.29 -24.28 0.44
CA ASP A 81 -2.52 -25.02 -0.57
C ASP A 81 -1.96 -26.37 -0.06
N ILE A 82 -2.17 -26.70 1.23
CA ILE A 82 -1.77 -27.96 1.91
C ILE A 82 -3.00 -28.83 2.14
#